data_AF-A0A1V9VVY9-F1
#
_entry.id   AF-A0A1V9VVY9-F1
#
_cell.length_a   1.000
_cell.length_b   1.000
_cell.length_c   1.000
_cell.angle_alpha   90.00
_cell.angle_beta   90.00
_cell.angle_gamma   90.00
#
_symmetry.space_group_name_H-M   'P 1'
#
loop_
_entity.id
_entity.type
_entity.pdbx_description
1 polymer ?
#
loop_
_entity_poly.entity_id
_entity_poly.type
_entity_poly.pdbx_seq_one_letter_code
_entity_poly.pdbx_strand_id
1 'polypeptide(L)'
;MDKEREEISYRTLCEFEKSFLEDFKEKDDGNIEFSSFNLEDKERTTPTQSITYTSFKDLFEDQYKEAFLTSIESLDLKEIDNKLGAGTLQTIIARDTIIRTHYEEITKERDLDNDGTPDRIDIDDTKSSVQTVGDLDKVKNSTNKETEEENEENEEKKGKKPKRKSHDMEL
;
A
#
# COMPACT_ATOMS: atom_id res chain seq x y z
N MET A 1 -28.13 -14.57 11.02
CA MET A 1 -26.69 -14.84 11.16
C MET A 1 -25.87 -13.74 10.52
N ASP A 2 -26.12 -13.36 9.26
CA ASP A 2 -25.27 -12.33 8.61
C ASP A 2 -25.41 -10.92 9.21
N LYS A 3 -26.63 -10.49 9.56
CA LYS A 3 -26.85 -9.14 10.12
C LYS A 3 -26.23 -8.95 11.51
N GLU A 4 -26.33 -9.97 12.36
CA GLU A 4 -25.73 -9.96 13.70
C GLU A 4 -24.20 -9.96 13.63
N ARG A 5 -23.62 -10.75 12.71
CA ARG A 5 -22.18 -10.72 12.46
C ARG A 5 -21.71 -9.36 11.92
N GLU A 6 -22.49 -8.76 11.02
CA GLU A 6 -22.21 -7.42 10.48
C GLU A 6 -22.21 -6.37 11.60
N GLU A 7 -23.21 -6.40 12.47
CA GLU A 7 -23.33 -5.48 13.60
C GLU A 7 -22.19 -5.64 14.61
N ILE A 8 -21.81 -6.88 14.94
CA ILE A 8 -20.61 -7.17 15.73
C ILE A 8 -19.35 -6.60 15.05
N SER A 9 -19.24 -6.72 13.72
CA SER A 9 -18.07 -6.22 12.98
C SER A 9 -17.95 -4.70 13.06
N TYR A 10 -19.06 -3.98 12.87
CA TYR A 10 -19.08 -2.52 13.01
C TYR A 10 -18.82 -2.06 14.44
N ARG A 11 -19.33 -2.78 15.43
CA ARG A 11 -19.01 -2.50 16.84
C ARG A 11 -17.51 -2.65 17.10
N THR A 12 -16.89 -3.73 16.64
CA THR A 12 -15.44 -3.96 16.80
C THR A 12 -14.63 -2.88 16.10
N LEU A 13 -15.06 -2.40 14.92
CA LEU A 13 -14.41 -1.26 14.24
C LEU A 13 -14.51 0.03 15.05
N CYS A 14 -15.68 0.33 15.60
CA CYS A 14 -15.85 1.50 16.46
C CYS A 14 -14.94 1.37 17.69
N GLU A 15 -14.86 0.20 18.32
CA GLU A 15 -13.98 -0.03 19.48
C GLU A 15 -12.47 0.08 19.11
N PHE A 16 -12.11 -0.30 17.89
CA PHE A 16 -10.74 -0.23 17.37
C PHE A 16 -10.28 1.21 17.13
N GLU A 17 -11.12 2.05 16.52
CA GLU A 17 -10.78 3.45 16.22
C GLU A 17 -11.07 4.43 17.37
N LYS A 18 -11.85 3.99 18.37
CA LYS A 18 -12.23 4.81 19.52
C LYS A 18 -11.02 5.40 20.22
N SER A 19 -11.00 6.72 20.36
CA SER A 19 -9.98 7.40 21.14
C SER A 19 -10.27 7.32 22.64
N PHE A 20 -9.25 7.58 23.47
CA PHE A 20 -9.43 7.61 24.93
C PHE A 20 -10.33 8.75 25.43
N LEU A 21 -10.60 9.74 24.57
CA LEU A 21 -11.49 10.88 24.84
C LEU A 21 -12.90 10.66 24.31
N GLU A 22 -13.20 9.45 23.84
CA GLU A 22 -14.51 9.10 23.33
C GLU A 22 -15.10 7.98 24.15
N ASP A 23 -16.42 7.96 24.22
CA ASP A 23 -17.18 6.84 24.75
C ASP A 23 -18.40 6.59 23.88
N PHE A 24 -18.84 5.34 23.81
CA PHE A 24 -20.14 5.04 23.25
C PHE A 24 -20.80 3.89 24.02
N LYS A 25 -22.12 3.99 24.17
CA LYS A 25 -22.93 3.02 24.89
C LYS A 25 -24.22 2.72 24.14
N GLU A 26 -24.52 1.45 24.03
CA GLU A 26 -25.80 0.97 23.53
C GLU A 26 -26.87 1.15 24.62
N LYS A 27 -28.00 1.75 24.24
CA LYS A 27 -29.16 1.99 25.11
C LYS A 27 -30.13 0.81 25.04
N ASP A 28 -31.09 0.78 25.97
CA ASP A 28 -32.14 -0.26 26.04
C ASP A 28 -33.03 -0.29 24.78
N ASP A 29 -33.08 0.79 24.01
CA ASP A 29 -33.82 0.90 22.75
C ASP A 29 -33.01 0.48 21.51
N GLY A 30 -31.76 0.05 21.69
CA GLY A 30 -30.82 -0.34 20.64
C GLY A 30 -30.09 0.84 19.98
N ASN A 31 -30.41 2.08 20.34
CA ASN A 31 -29.66 3.24 19.85
C ASN A 31 -28.32 3.38 20.58
N ILE A 32 -27.37 4.06 19.94
CA ILE A 32 -26.01 4.22 20.46
C ILE A 32 -25.80 5.67 20.84
N GLU A 33 -25.47 5.92 22.09
CA GLU A 33 -25.00 7.22 22.55
C GLU A 33 -23.50 7.31 22.38
N PHE A 34 -23.04 8.20 21.51
CA PHE A 34 -21.65 8.60 21.39
C PHE A 34 -21.41 9.85 22.23
N SER A 35 -20.26 9.91 22.89
CA SER A 35 -19.84 11.03 23.73
C SER A 35 -18.37 11.33 23.49
N SER A 36 -18.00 12.60 23.34
CA SER A 36 -16.60 13.03 23.26
C SER A 36 -16.25 14.04 24.35
N PHE A 37 -15.00 14.01 24.80
CA PHE A 37 -14.48 14.81 25.91
C PHE A 37 -13.32 15.69 25.45
N ASN A 38 -13.20 16.89 26.03
CA ASN A 38 -12.07 17.78 25.77
C ASN A 38 -11.02 17.65 26.88
N LEU A 39 -9.77 17.38 26.49
CA LEU A 39 -8.64 17.24 27.42
C LEU A 39 -8.30 18.54 28.18
N GLU A 40 -8.61 19.70 27.60
CA GLU A 40 -8.32 21.01 28.18
C GLU A 40 -9.28 21.36 29.32
N ASP A 41 -10.46 20.74 29.35
CA ASP A 41 -11.53 21.05 30.29
C ASP A 41 -11.40 20.16 31.55
N LYS A 42 -10.33 20.39 32.31
CA LYS A 42 -9.93 19.58 33.50
C LYS A 42 -10.97 19.51 34.62
N GLU A 43 -12.03 20.33 34.56
CA GLU A 43 -13.07 20.42 35.59
C GLU A 43 -14.40 19.80 35.16
N ARG A 44 -14.61 19.53 33.86
CA ARG A 44 -15.89 18.98 33.38
C ARG A 44 -15.87 17.46 33.38
N THR A 45 -16.81 16.88 34.12
CA THR A 45 -17.14 15.44 34.08
C THR A 45 -18.15 15.09 33.00
N THR A 46 -18.69 16.09 32.29
CA THR A 46 -19.72 15.95 31.27
C THR A 46 -19.11 15.96 29.87
N PRO A 47 -19.62 15.14 28.93
CA PRO A 47 -19.19 15.18 27.53
C PRO A 47 -19.30 16.58 26.93
N THR A 48 -18.34 16.93 26.08
CA THR A 48 -18.37 18.15 25.26
C THR A 48 -19.42 18.03 24.16
N GLN A 49 -19.57 16.82 23.62
CA GLN A 49 -20.55 16.48 22.60
C GLN A 49 -21.20 15.15 22.95
N SER A 50 -22.51 15.06 22.76
CA SER A 50 -23.25 13.80 22.79
C SER A 50 -24.13 13.72 21.55
N ILE A 51 -24.05 12.60 20.81
CA ILE A 51 -24.84 12.32 19.61
C ILE A 51 -25.45 10.93 19.77
N THR A 52 -26.67 10.75 19.31
CA THR A 52 -27.32 9.43 19.27
C THR A 52 -27.38 8.93 17.83
N TYR A 53 -26.93 7.69 17.62
CA TYR A 53 -26.97 6.97 16.35
C TYR A 53 -27.93 5.79 16.43
N THR A 54 -28.48 5.38 15.29
CA THR A 54 -29.42 4.26 15.19
C THR A 54 -28.76 2.89 15.14
N SER A 55 -27.47 2.82 14.79
CA SER A 55 -26.71 1.57 14.73
C SER A 55 -25.20 1.82 14.77
N PHE A 56 -24.41 0.76 15.02
CA PHE A 56 -22.94 0.85 15.04
C PHE A 56 -22.39 1.19 13.66
N LYS A 57 -23.11 0.80 12.61
CA LYS A 57 -22.79 1.17 11.24
C LYS A 57 -22.88 2.68 11.04
N ASP A 58 -23.97 3.30 11.50
CA ASP A 58 -24.17 4.75 11.35
C ASP A 58 -23.11 5.53 12.14
N LEU A 59 -22.81 5.08 13.38
CA LEU A 59 -21.72 5.64 14.18
C LEU A 59 -20.37 5.52 13.44
N PHE A 60 -20.08 4.35 12.88
CA PHE A 60 -18.83 4.12 12.15
C PHE A 60 -18.73 5.02 10.92
N GLU A 61 -19.77 5.08 10.09
CA GLU A 61 -19.80 5.89 8.88
C GLU A 61 -19.60 7.38 9.18
N ASP A 62 -20.23 7.90 10.24
CA ASP A 62 -20.18 9.32 10.57
C ASP A 62 -18.94 9.74 11.37
N GLN A 63 -18.38 8.87 12.23
CA GLN A 63 -17.28 9.23 13.14
C GLN A 63 -15.93 8.59 12.81
N TYR A 64 -15.93 7.34 12.34
CA TYR A 64 -14.72 6.51 12.34
C TYR A 64 -14.23 6.08 10.97
N LYS A 65 -15.05 6.19 9.92
CA LYS A 65 -14.73 5.68 8.59
C LYS A 65 -13.46 6.27 8.01
N GLU A 66 -13.28 7.59 8.08
CA GLU A 66 -12.09 8.27 7.57
C GLU A 66 -10.83 7.90 8.35
N ALA A 67 -10.94 7.79 9.68
CA ALA A 67 -9.86 7.32 10.53
C ALA A 67 -9.45 5.88 10.16
N PHE A 68 -10.44 5.01 9.95
CA PHE A 68 -10.21 3.63 9.55
C PHE A 68 -9.56 3.49 8.18
N LEU A 69 -9.95 4.30 7.19
CA LEU A 69 -9.27 4.35 5.89
C LEU A 69 -7.79 4.73 6.05
N THR A 70 -7.51 5.71 6.90
CA THR A 70 -6.12 6.11 7.23
C THR A 70 -5.36 4.95 7.92
N SER A 71 -6.02 4.23 8.84
CA SER A 71 -5.46 3.06 9.51
C SER A 71 -5.12 1.94 8.52
N ILE A 72 -5.99 1.66 7.53
CA ILE A 72 -5.75 0.68 6.46
C ILE A 72 -4.49 1.04 5.66
N GLU A 73 -4.31 2.32 5.34
CA GLU A 73 -3.16 2.78 4.56
C GLU A 73 -1.85 2.81 5.36
N SER A 74 -1.95 2.98 6.68
CA SER A 74 -0.78 3.24 7.54
C SER A 74 -0.28 2.03 8.31
N LEU A 75 -1.15 1.06 8.63
CA LEU A 75 -0.82 -0.09 9.46
C LEU A 75 -0.57 -1.35 8.64
N ASP A 76 0.19 -2.29 9.21
CA ASP A 76 0.30 -3.64 8.63
C ASP A 76 -1.07 -4.32 8.68
N LEU A 77 -1.53 -4.84 7.54
CA LEU A 77 -2.80 -5.56 7.43
C LEU A 77 -2.90 -6.74 8.40
N LYS A 78 -1.78 -7.41 8.69
CA LYS A 78 -1.76 -8.47 9.70
C LYS A 78 -2.03 -7.93 11.10
N GLU A 79 -1.52 -6.74 11.41
CA GLU A 79 -1.78 -6.09 12.69
C GLU A 79 -3.25 -5.67 12.81
N ILE A 80 -3.83 -5.11 11.75
CA ILE A 80 -5.25 -4.78 11.69
C ILE A 80 -6.10 -6.04 11.92
N ASP A 81 -5.86 -7.12 11.19
CA ASP A 81 -6.64 -8.36 11.31
C ASP A 81 -6.48 -9.00 12.69
N ASN A 82 -5.29 -8.94 13.29
CA ASN A 82 -5.05 -9.41 14.66
C ASN A 82 -5.83 -8.60 15.70
N LYS A 83 -5.92 -7.27 15.55
CA LYS A 83 -6.63 -6.39 16.49
C LYS A 83 -8.15 -6.46 16.33
N LEU A 84 -8.65 -6.52 15.09
CA LEU A 84 -10.08 -6.62 14.79
C LEU A 84 -10.64 -8.04 15.02
N GLY A 85 -9.77 -9.04 15.07
CA GLY A 85 -10.16 -10.43 15.17
C GLY A 85 -10.62 -11.04 13.84
N ALA A 86 -10.56 -12.36 13.79
CA ALA A 86 -10.74 -13.12 12.56
C ALA A 86 -12.09 -12.85 11.89
N GLY A 87 -12.05 -12.31 10.67
CA GLY A 87 -13.22 -12.15 9.79
C GLY A 87 -13.96 -10.82 9.92
N THR A 88 -13.62 -9.96 10.88
CA THR A 88 -14.18 -8.61 10.99
C THR A 88 -13.82 -7.78 9.76
N LEU A 89 -12.52 -7.70 9.43
CA LEU A 89 -12.03 -6.95 8.27
C LEU A 89 -12.65 -7.47 6.95
N GLN A 90 -12.70 -8.79 6.78
CA GLN A 90 -13.28 -9.42 5.59
C GLN A 90 -14.79 -9.16 5.45
N THR A 91 -15.52 -9.15 6.58
CA THR A 91 -16.95 -8.83 6.58
C THR A 91 -17.18 -7.40 6.10
N ILE A 92 -16.33 -6.47 6.51
CA ILE A 92 -16.45 -5.05 6.16
C ILE A 92 -16.04 -4.80 4.71
N ILE A 93 -14.94 -5.40 4.24
CA ILE A 93 -14.51 -5.35 2.83
C ILE A 93 -15.62 -5.87 1.89
N ALA A 94 -16.34 -6.92 2.30
CA ALA A 94 -17.44 -7.45 1.51
C ALA A 94 -18.64 -6.48 1.40
N ARG A 95 -18.79 -5.54 2.35
CA ARG A 95 -19.96 -4.66 2.49
C ARG A 95 -19.71 -3.24 2.03
N ASP A 96 -18.53 -2.69 2.30
CA ASP A 96 -18.16 -1.32 2.00
C ASP A 96 -17.21 -1.25 0.80
N THR A 97 -17.73 -0.75 -0.31
CA THR A 97 -16.99 -0.60 -1.58
C THR A 97 -15.78 0.31 -1.45
N ILE A 98 -15.83 1.35 -0.62
CA ILE A 98 -14.72 2.30 -0.48
C ILE A 98 -13.58 1.61 0.26
N ILE A 99 -13.90 0.97 1.39
CA ILE A 99 -12.92 0.20 2.18
C ILE A 99 -12.30 -0.91 1.32
N ARG A 100 -13.11 -1.61 0.51
CA ARG A 100 -12.61 -2.63 -0.40
C ARG A 100 -11.61 -2.08 -1.40
N THR A 101 -11.92 -0.95 -2.05
CA THR A 101 -11.01 -0.35 -3.03
C THR A 101 -9.68 0.03 -2.41
N HIS A 102 -9.68 0.70 -1.24
CA HIS A 102 -8.43 1.04 -0.55
C HIS A 102 -7.65 -0.23 -0.15
N TYR A 103 -8.35 -1.26 0.37
CA TYR A 103 -7.72 -2.53 0.72
C TYR A 103 -7.07 -3.22 -0.50
N GLU A 104 -7.77 -3.23 -1.65
CA GLU A 104 -7.25 -3.79 -2.89
C GLU A 104 -6.03 -2.99 -3.41
N GLU A 105 -6.05 -1.66 -3.31
CA GLU A 105 -4.95 -0.81 -3.73
C GLU A 105 -3.66 -1.07 -2.93
N ILE A 106 -3.76 -1.25 -1.61
CA ILE A 106 -2.59 -1.54 -0.77
C ILE A 106 -2.11 -2.98 -0.86
N THR A 107 -2.99 -3.93 -1.20
CA THR A 107 -2.64 -5.34 -1.37
C THR A 107 -2.22 -5.67 -2.80
N LYS A 108 -2.48 -4.77 -3.75
CA LYS A 108 -2.08 -4.92 -5.13
C LYS A 108 -0.56 -5.01 -5.22
N GLU A 109 -0.08 -6.09 -5.81
CA GLU A 109 1.33 -6.22 -6.11
C GLU A 109 1.73 -5.18 -7.15
N ARG A 110 2.94 -4.63 -7.00
CA ARG A 110 3.48 -3.65 -7.94
C ARG A 110 3.59 -4.31 -9.32
N ASP A 111 3.15 -3.57 -10.31
CA ASP A 111 3.17 -3.90 -11.73
C ASP A 111 3.57 -2.60 -12.44
N LEU A 112 4.88 -2.43 -12.64
CA LEU A 112 5.51 -1.20 -13.08
C LEU A 112 5.07 -0.81 -14.50
N ASP A 113 4.96 -1.80 -15.38
CA ASP A 113 4.65 -1.56 -16.78
C ASP A 113 3.14 -1.72 -17.10
N ASN A 114 2.36 -2.22 -16.14
CA ASN A 114 0.93 -2.51 -16.26
C ASN A 114 0.58 -3.57 -17.32
N ASP A 115 1.39 -4.61 -17.47
CA ASP A 115 1.07 -5.76 -18.33
C ASP A 115 0.19 -6.83 -17.66
N GLY A 116 -0.07 -6.68 -16.35
CA GLY A 116 -0.87 -7.61 -15.55
C GLY A 116 -0.05 -8.71 -14.87
N THR A 117 1.26 -8.75 -15.08
CA THR A 117 2.21 -9.61 -14.39
C THR A 117 2.81 -8.84 -13.21
N PRO A 118 2.69 -9.34 -11.97
CA PRO A 118 3.36 -8.67 -10.86
C PRO A 118 4.88 -8.64 -11.03
N ASP A 119 5.52 -7.52 -10.68
CA ASP A 119 6.99 -7.29 -10.73
C ASP A 119 7.78 -8.45 -10.06
N ARG A 120 7.18 -9.15 -9.08
CA ARG A 120 7.86 -10.26 -8.39
C ARG A 120 8.14 -11.45 -9.33
N ILE A 121 7.31 -11.64 -10.35
CA ILE A 121 7.40 -12.74 -11.32
C ILE A 121 7.55 -12.26 -12.77
N ASP A 122 7.47 -10.96 -13.02
CA ASP A 122 7.78 -10.36 -14.31
C ASP A 122 9.30 -10.28 -14.49
N ILE A 123 9.76 -10.60 -15.70
CA ILE A 123 11.17 -10.60 -16.09
C ILE A 123 11.52 -9.25 -16.75
N ASP A 124 10.53 -8.51 -17.25
CA ASP A 124 10.72 -7.24 -17.92
C ASP A 124 9.75 -6.16 -17.41
N ASP A 125 9.87 -5.82 -16.12
CA ASP A 125 9.07 -4.80 -15.39
C ASP A 125 8.96 -3.42 -16.07
N THR A 126 9.68 -3.17 -17.17
CA THR A 126 9.76 -1.86 -17.81
C THR A 126 9.40 -1.87 -19.29
N LYS A 127 8.92 -3.00 -19.83
CA LYS A 127 8.74 -3.21 -21.29
C LYS A 127 9.98 -2.84 -22.09
N SER A 128 11.15 -3.01 -21.48
CA SER A 128 12.42 -2.60 -22.05
C SER A 128 13.02 -3.68 -22.93
N SER A 129 12.43 -4.88 -22.97
CA SER A 129 12.90 -6.09 -23.68
C SER A 129 13.72 -5.80 -24.93
N VAL A 130 15.02 -5.56 -24.71
CA VAL A 130 16.08 -5.77 -25.70
C VAL A 130 16.67 -7.13 -25.37
N GLN A 131 15.89 -8.18 -25.64
CA GLN A 131 16.45 -9.50 -25.89
C GLN A 131 16.10 -9.86 -27.32
N THR A 132 16.82 -9.27 -28.26
CA THR A 132 16.84 -9.80 -29.61
C THR A 132 17.61 -11.11 -29.61
N VAL A 133 17.35 -11.98 -30.58
CA VAL A 133 18.06 -13.26 -30.74
C VAL A 133 19.59 -13.07 -30.85
N GLY A 134 20.06 -11.86 -31.19
CA GLY A 134 21.48 -11.50 -31.22
C GLY A 134 22.10 -11.11 -29.86
N ASP A 135 21.29 -10.87 -28.83
CA ASP A 135 21.74 -10.59 -27.47
C ASP A 135 21.99 -11.88 -26.66
N LEU A 136 21.36 -12.99 -27.05
CA LEU A 136 21.61 -14.34 -26.52
C LEU A 136 23.07 -14.79 -26.71
N ASP A 137 23.72 -14.41 -27.82
CA ASP A 137 25.14 -14.74 -28.07
C ASP A 137 26.11 -13.90 -27.22
N LYS A 138 25.66 -12.76 -26.68
CA LYS A 138 26.45 -11.92 -25.76
C LYS A 138 26.36 -12.39 -24.32
N VAL A 139 25.24 -12.98 -23.91
CA VAL A 139 25.08 -13.58 -22.59
C VAL A 139 25.62 -15.01 -22.63
N LYS A 140 26.94 -15.14 -22.79
CA LYS A 140 27.59 -16.41 -22.46
C LYS A 140 27.32 -16.70 -20.98
N ASN A 141 26.89 -17.92 -20.71
CA ASN A 141 26.53 -18.46 -19.41
C ASN A 141 27.72 -18.37 -18.42
N SER A 142 27.97 -17.19 -17.87
CA SER A 142 29.02 -16.94 -16.88
C SER A 142 28.47 -17.13 -15.48
N THR A 143 27.89 -18.30 -15.21
CA THR A 143 27.86 -18.85 -13.85
C THR A 143 29.22 -19.48 -13.58
N ASN A 144 30.25 -18.66 -13.41
CA ASN A 144 31.42 -19.06 -12.65
C ASN A 144 31.84 -17.89 -11.76
N LYS A 145 31.67 -18.15 -10.47
CA LYS A 145 32.01 -17.30 -9.35
C LYS A 145 33.52 -17.43 -9.13
N GLU A 146 34.32 -16.70 -9.90
CA GLU A 146 35.76 -16.58 -9.63
C GLU A 146 36.17 -15.12 -9.80
N THR A 147 36.61 -14.57 -8.67
CA THR A 147 37.34 -13.32 -8.50
C THR A 147 38.54 -13.26 -9.43
N GLU A 148 38.68 -12.20 -10.22
CA GLU A 148 39.98 -11.72 -10.69
C GLU A 148 39.89 -10.20 -10.90
N GLU A 149 40.59 -9.50 -10.01
CA GLU A 149 41.09 -8.14 -10.24
C GLU A 149 42.03 -8.14 -11.48
N GLU A 150 42.26 -6.97 -12.06
CA GLU A 150 43.22 -6.65 -13.14
C GLU A 150 42.75 -6.81 -14.60
N ASN A 151 42.20 -5.72 -15.16
CA ASN A 151 42.96 -4.84 -16.07
C ASN A 151 42.04 -3.79 -16.70
N GLU A 152 41.83 -2.68 -15.99
CA GLU A 152 41.47 -1.42 -16.66
C GLU A 152 42.75 -0.69 -17.04
N GLU A 153 43.34 -1.04 -18.19
CA GLU A 153 44.21 -0.09 -18.86
C GLU A 153 44.12 -0.26 -20.38
N ASN A 154 43.80 0.87 -21.02
CA ASN A 154 43.72 1.11 -22.47
C ASN A 154 42.45 0.67 -23.19
N GLU A 155 41.45 1.57 -23.24
CA GLU A 155 40.91 2.02 -24.53
C GLU A 155 40.14 3.36 -24.46
N GLU A 156 40.74 4.41 -23.89
CA GLU A 156 40.31 5.79 -24.17
C GLU A 156 41.41 6.57 -24.90
N LYS A 157 41.38 6.52 -26.24
CA LYS A 157 41.83 7.60 -27.14
C LYS A 157 41.66 7.21 -28.61
N LYS A 158 40.45 7.38 -29.15
CA LYS A 158 40.24 7.62 -30.59
C LYS A 158 39.40 8.87 -30.82
N GLY A 159 40.04 10.01 -30.64
CA GLY A 159 39.54 11.33 -31.04
C GLY A 159 40.32 11.91 -32.23
N LYS A 160 39.59 12.13 -33.33
CA LYS A 160 39.79 13.17 -34.38
C LYS A 160 40.89 12.99 -35.45
N LYS A 161 40.43 12.73 -36.69
CA LYS A 161 41.12 13.05 -37.96
C LYS A 161 41.24 14.56 -38.16
N PRO A 162 42.22 15.03 -38.96
CA PRO A 162 41.85 15.79 -40.16
C PRO A 162 42.60 15.36 -41.44
N LYS A 163 41.90 15.50 -42.57
CA LYS A 163 42.33 15.31 -43.95
C LYS A 163 43.37 16.36 -44.38
N ARG A 164 44.38 15.95 -45.16
CA ARG A 164 44.96 16.75 -46.27
C ARG A 164 45.34 15.84 -47.47
N LYS A 165 44.90 16.26 -48.67
CA LYS A 165 45.28 15.86 -50.04
C LYS A 165 46.76 16.25 -50.31
N SER A 166 47.55 15.80 -51.29
CA SER A 166 47.47 15.05 -52.57
C SER A 166 48.90 14.99 -53.17
N HIS A 167 49.23 13.96 -53.99
CA HIS A 167 50.28 13.84 -55.05
C HIS A 167 51.75 14.21 -54.69
N ASP A 168 52.81 13.47 -55.05
CA ASP A 168 53.28 12.98 -56.37
C ASP A 168 54.34 11.86 -56.15
N MET A 169 54.26 10.68 -56.79
CA MET A 169 55.02 10.19 -57.97
C MET A 169 56.56 10.32 -57.97
N GLU A 170 57.21 9.14 -58.02
CA GLU A 170 58.49 8.76 -58.67
C GLU A 170 59.67 9.75 -58.72
N LEU A 171 60.79 9.40 -58.08
CA LEU A 171 61.91 8.65 -58.69
C LEU A 171 62.94 8.22 -57.64
#